data_AF-A0A420TTK6-F1
#
_entry.id   AF-A0A420TTK6-F1
#
_cell.length_a   1.000
_cell.length_b   1.000
_cell.length_c   1.000
_cell.angle_alpha   90.00
_cell.angle_beta   90.00
_cell.angle_gamma   90.00
#
_symmetry.space_group_name_H-M   'P 1'
#
loop_
_entity.id
_entity.type
_entity.pdbx_description
1 polymer ?
#
loop_
_entity_poly.entity_id
_entity_poly.type
_entity_poly.pdbx_seq_one_letter_code
_entity_poly.pdbx_strand_id
1 'polypeptide(L)'
;MDYVQGCALDKNWKSFDAITKETIARQVADAIEKMQSTILNRMPVGPIERSQDEKSQGPWFTDYGAGPFDTLKDLEDWCNHKIDVCVMVKQLPPDTTRFEFKDTVLTHQDLAPRNLVVDKDMKVWVLDWGCAGVYPKGFEQAALKVQAWNEEYAEMVLERLSD
;
A
#
# COMPACT_ATOMS: atom_id res chain seq x y z
N MET A 1 -12.87 18.54 -2.10
CA MET A 1 -13.26 17.12 -2.26
C MET A 1 -14.75 17.02 -2.01
N ASP A 2 -15.45 16.28 -2.84
CA ASP A 2 -16.89 16.02 -2.65
C ASP A 2 -17.09 14.88 -1.65
N TYR A 3 -18.19 14.93 -0.91
CA TYR A 3 -18.55 13.88 0.03
C TYR A 3 -19.00 12.63 -0.72
N VAL A 4 -18.38 11.48 -0.41
CA VAL A 4 -18.79 10.17 -0.93
C VAL A 4 -19.89 9.59 -0.03
N GLN A 5 -21.10 9.47 -0.56
CA GLN A 5 -22.20 8.85 0.15
C GLN A 5 -22.10 7.32 0.08
N GLY A 6 -22.11 6.65 1.24
CA GLY A 6 -22.05 5.20 1.29
C GLY A 6 -21.76 4.68 2.70
N CYS A 7 -21.39 3.40 2.77
CA CYS A 7 -21.03 2.72 4.00
C CYS A 7 -19.53 2.42 4.04
N ALA A 8 -18.85 2.79 5.13
CA ALA A 8 -17.45 2.48 5.33
C ALA A 8 -17.27 0.96 5.56
N LEU A 9 -16.28 0.35 4.92
CA LEU A 9 -16.12 -1.11 4.98
C LEU A 9 -15.75 -1.58 6.39
N ASP A 10 -14.93 -0.84 7.13
CA ASP A 10 -14.53 -1.18 8.51
C ASP A 10 -15.72 -1.48 9.45
N LYS A 11 -16.78 -0.69 9.33
CA LYS A 11 -17.99 -0.79 10.17
C LYS A 11 -18.97 -1.86 9.67
N ASN A 12 -18.94 -2.18 8.38
CA ASN A 12 -19.98 -2.98 7.72
C ASN A 12 -19.48 -4.34 7.20
N TRP A 13 -18.17 -4.58 7.17
CA TRP A 13 -17.59 -5.79 6.58
C TRP A 13 -18.21 -7.09 7.11
N LYS A 14 -18.40 -7.17 8.43
CA LYS A 14 -18.99 -8.36 9.08
C LYS A 14 -20.46 -8.60 8.72
N SER A 15 -21.18 -7.56 8.29
CA SER A 15 -22.60 -7.67 7.90
C SER A 15 -22.80 -8.03 6.43
N PHE A 16 -21.76 -7.92 5.59
CA PHE A 16 -21.86 -8.28 4.19
C PHE A 16 -21.88 -9.80 4.01
N ASP A 17 -22.70 -10.25 3.05
CA ASP A 17 -22.67 -11.63 2.60
C ASP A 17 -21.42 -11.92 1.76
N ALA A 18 -21.18 -13.21 1.49
CA ALA A 18 -20.00 -13.65 0.75
C ALA A 18 -19.91 -13.01 -0.65
N ILE A 19 -21.02 -12.96 -1.40
CA ILE A 19 -21.06 -12.42 -2.77
C ILE A 19 -20.67 -10.92 -2.77
N THR A 20 -21.16 -10.18 -1.78
CA THR A 20 -20.85 -8.76 -1.59
C THR A 20 -19.37 -8.58 -1.27
N LYS A 21 -18.83 -9.35 -0.32
CA LYS A 21 -17.40 -9.33 0.02
C LYS A 21 -16.51 -9.65 -1.17
N GLU A 22 -16.87 -10.67 -1.96
CA GLU A 22 -16.14 -11.05 -3.18
C GLU A 22 -16.16 -9.93 -4.22
N THR A 23 -17.30 -9.27 -4.39
CA THR A 23 -17.46 -8.15 -5.32
C THR A 23 -16.64 -6.95 -4.90
N ILE A 24 -16.62 -6.61 -3.61
CA ILE A 24 -15.81 -5.54 -3.04
C ILE A 24 -14.32 -5.86 -3.20
N ALA A 25 -13.90 -7.06 -2.80
CA ALA A 25 -12.50 -7.48 -2.88
C ALA A 25 -11.97 -7.42 -4.32
N ARG A 26 -12.78 -7.85 -5.30
CA ARG A 26 -12.43 -7.73 -6.72
C ARG A 26 -12.25 -6.28 -7.16
N GLN A 27 -13.16 -5.37 -6.78
CA GLN A 27 -13.00 -3.95 -7.14
C GLN A 27 -11.75 -3.32 -6.53
N VAL A 28 -11.38 -3.71 -5.31
CA VAL A 28 -10.13 -3.23 -4.71
C VAL A 28 -8.91 -3.80 -5.46
N ALA A 29 -8.93 -5.09 -5.79
CA ALA A 29 -7.87 -5.71 -6.60
C ALA A 29 -7.73 -5.01 -7.95
N ASP A 30 -8.83 -4.78 -8.66
CA ASP A 30 -8.87 -4.05 -9.94
C ASP A 30 -8.30 -2.62 -9.78
N ALA A 31 -8.58 -1.94 -8.66
CA ALA A 31 -8.04 -0.62 -8.37
C ALA A 31 -6.52 -0.66 -8.14
N ILE A 32 -6.02 -1.66 -7.40
CA ILE A 32 -4.58 -1.89 -7.20
C ILE A 32 -3.92 -2.15 -8.56
N GLU A 33 -4.44 -3.08 -9.35
CA GLU A 33 -3.91 -3.38 -10.69
C GLU A 33 -3.94 -2.14 -11.59
N LYS A 34 -4.99 -1.32 -11.51
CA LYS A 34 -5.08 -0.08 -12.26
C LYS A 34 -4.03 0.95 -11.85
N MET A 35 -3.77 1.12 -10.55
CA MET A 35 -2.67 1.97 -10.06
C MET A 35 -1.31 1.42 -10.52
N GLN A 36 -1.15 0.10 -10.47
CA GLN A 36 0.10 -0.58 -10.79
C GLN A 36 0.30 -0.83 -12.30
N SER A 37 -0.65 -0.45 -13.15
CA SER A 37 -0.61 -0.73 -14.59
C SER A 37 0.43 0.07 -15.36
N THR A 38 1.09 1.04 -14.72
CA THR A 38 2.07 1.93 -15.34
C THR A 38 3.37 1.88 -14.56
N ILE A 39 4.47 1.55 -15.23
CA ILE A 39 5.81 1.61 -14.65
C ILE A 39 6.26 3.08 -14.61
N LEU A 40 6.71 3.52 -13.44
CA LEU A 40 7.04 4.91 -13.13
C LEU A 40 8.52 5.13 -12.80
N ASN A 41 9.43 4.26 -13.27
CA ASN A 41 10.88 4.33 -12.97
C ASN A 41 11.58 5.65 -13.37
N ARG A 42 10.92 6.50 -14.16
CA ARG A 42 11.43 7.83 -14.52
C ARG A 42 10.96 8.94 -13.59
N MET A 43 10.05 8.65 -12.66
CA MET A 43 9.61 9.56 -11.62
C MET A 43 10.46 9.37 -10.36
N PRO A 44 10.65 10.43 -9.56
CA PRO A 44 11.28 10.30 -8.25
C PRO A 44 10.49 9.35 -7.34
N VAL A 45 11.19 8.60 -6.50
CA VAL A 45 10.58 7.71 -5.50
C VAL A 45 10.03 8.54 -4.35
N GLY A 46 8.84 8.20 -3.87
CA GLY A 46 8.17 8.93 -2.79
C GLY A 46 6.83 9.54 -3.20
N PRO A 47 6.33 10.53 -2.43
CA PRO A 47 5.06 11.20 -2.72
C PRO A 47 5.03 11.85 -4.12
N ILE A 48 3.86 11.86 -4.75
CA ILE A 48 3.64 12.56 -6.03
C ILE A 48 3.55 14.06 -5.78
N GLU A 49 4.08 14.85 -6.72
CA GLU A 49 4.15 16.32 -6.62
C GLU A 49 4.89 16.81 -5.36
N ARG A 50 5.84 16.00 -4.87
CA ARG A 50 6.59 16.27 -3.65
C ARG A 50 7.30 17.62 -3.65
N SER A 51 7.32 18.28 -2.50
CA SER A 51 8.30 19.33 -2.24
C SER A 51 9.71 18.73 -2.09
N GLN A 52 10.75 19.57 -2.25
CA GLN A 52 12.15 19.12 -2.27
C GLN A 52 12.54 18.31 -1.02
N ASP A 53 11.97 18.63 0.14
CA ASP A 53 12.28 18.01 1.43
C ASP A 53 11.19 17.05 1.92
N GLU A 54 10.19 16.75 1.09
CA GLU A 54 9.07 15.92 1.51
C GLU A 54 9.49 14.47 1.69
N LYS A 55 9.12 13.93 2.84
CA LYS A 55 9.43 12.55 3.22
C LYS A 55 8.30 11.62 2.82
N SER A 56 8.68 10.41 2.43
CA SER A 56 7.76 9.29 2.29
C SER A 56 7.12 8.98 3.65
N GLN A 57 5.81 8.85 3.64
CA GLN A 57 4.98 8.45 4.79
C GLN A 57 4.34 7.09 4.53
N GLY A 58 3.93 6.41 5.59
CA GLY A 58 3.24 5.12 5.50
C GLY A 58 3.89 4.01 6.33
N PRO A 59 3.36 2.77 6.23
CA PRO A 59 3.64 1.65 7.13
C PRO A 59 5.11 1.22 7.19
N TRP A 60 5.90 1.54 6.17
CA TRP A 60 7.28 1.07 6.02
C TRP A 60 8.31 2.03 6.57
N PHE A 61 7.89 3.27 6.77
CA PHE A 61 8.74 4.38 7.18
C PHE A 61 8.69 4.57 8.70
N THR A 62 9.54 5.44 9.22
CA THR A 62 9.49 5.77 10.65
C THR A 62 8.32 6.71 10.93
N ASP A 63 8.02 6.95 12.21
CA ASP A 63 7.03 7.97 12.61
C ASP A 63 7.37 9.38 12.11
N TYR A 64 8.62 9.62 11.70
CA TYR A 64 9.10 10.87 11.12
C TYR A 64 9.20 10.82 9.57
N GLY A 65 8.66 9.78 8.93
CA GLY A 65 8.83 9.45 7.52
C GLY A 65 10.25 8.96 7.18
N ALA A 66 10.58 8.92 5.90
CA ALA A 66 11.93 8.67 5.40
C ALA A 66 12.18 9.35 4.04
N GLY A 67 13.45 9.49 3.67
CA GLY A 67 13.83 10.21 2.47
C GLY A 67 13.90 11.73 2.68
N PRO A 68 13.74 12.53 1.61
CA PRO A 68 13.45 12.12 0.23
C PRO A 68 14.52 11.17 -0.33
N PHE A 69 14.10 10.29 -1.24
CA PHE A 69 14.99 9.41 -1.98
C PHE A 69 15.18 9.96 -3.40
N ASP A 70 16.41 10.06 -3.88
CA ASP A 70 16.68 10.56 -5.24
C ASP A 70 16.50 9.45 -6.28
N THR A 71 16.78 8.20 -5.88
CA THR A 71 16.70 7.03 -6.73
C THR A 71 15.99 5.86 -6.03
N LEU A 72 15.56 4.88 -6.82
CA LEU A 72 15.09 3.59 -6.29
C LEU A 72 16.18 2.89 -5.47
N LYS A 73 17.44 3.08 -5.85
CA LYS A 73 18.58 2.51 -5.13
C LYS A 73 18.73 3.08 -3.73
N ASP A 74 18.47 4.38 -3.54
CA ASP A 74 18.52 5.00 -2.21
C ASP A 74 17.44 4.45 -1.27
N LEU A 75 16.23 4.21 -1.78
CA LEU A 75 15.17 3.54 -1.02
C LEU A 75 15.55 2.08 -0.69
N GLU A 76 16.10 1.35 -1.67
CA GLU A 76 16.57 -0.03 -1.47
C GLU A 76 17.65 -0.11 -0.40
N ASP A 77 18.66 0.75 -0.47
CA ASP A 77 19.76 0.81 0.48
C ASP A 77 19.27 1.19 1.87
N TRP A 78 18.31 2.11 1.97
CA TRP A 78 17.68 2.46 3.24
C TRP A 78 16.91 1.28 3.85
N CYS A 79 16.11 0.55 3.06
CA CYS A 79 15.40 -0.65 3.52
C CYS A 79 16.38 -1.74 3.97
N ASN A 80 17.43 -1.98 3.19
CA ASN A 80 18.46 -2.98 3.47
C ASN A 80 19.31 -2.61 4.68
N HIS A 81 19.55 -1.31 4.93
CA HIS A 81 20.19 -0.85 6.16
C HIS A 81 19.34 -1.17 7.40
N LYS A 82 18.01 -1.08 7.31
CA LYS A 82 17.14 -1.52 8.41
C LYS A 82 17.28 -3.02 8.69
N ILE A 83 17.47 -3.86 7.67
CA ILE A 83 17.80 -5.28 7.85
C ILE A 83 19.13 -5.41 8.61
N ASP A 84 20.18 -4.69 8.21
CA ASP A 84 21.49 -4.74 8.88
C ASP A 84 21.41 -4.38 10.36
N VAL A 85 20.66 -3.31 10.69
CA VAL A 85 20.42 -2.89 12.07
C VAL A 85 19.67 -3.99 12.83
N CYS A 86 18.59 -4.53 12.27
CA CYS A 86 17.82 -5.60 12.90
C CYS A 86 18.63 -6.88 13.13
N VAL A 87 19.53 -7.25 12.21
CA VAL A 87 20.48 -8.36 12.39
C VAL A 87 21.45 -8.06 13.52
N MET A 88 22.03 -6.86 13.54
CA MET A 88 22.96 -6.42 14.59
C MET A 88 22.34 -6.49 15.99
N VAL A 89 21.08 -6.07 16.12
CA VAL A 89 20.33 -6.11 17.39
C VAL A 89 19.59 -7.44 17.62
N LYS A 90 19.86 -8.47 16.80
CA LYS A 90 19.31 -9.83 16.93
C LYS A 90 17.78 -9.94 16.83
N GLN A 91 17.15 -9.02 16.10
CA GLN A 91 15.72 -9.08 15.75
C GLN A 91 15.45 -9.80 14.42
N LEU A 92 16.47 -9.97 13.57
CA LEU A 92 16.39 -10.73 12.33
C LEU A 92 17.57 -11.72 12.20
N PRO A 93 17.37 -12.88 11.52
CA PRO A 93 18.45 -13.81 11.19
C PRO A 93 19.52 -13.18 10.27
N PRO A 94 20.82 -13.54 10.39
CA PRO A 94 21.88 -13.02 9.53
C PRO A 94 21.71 -13.30 8.04
N ASP A 95 20.96 -14.34 7.69
CA ASP A 95 20.64 -14.77 6.32
C ASP A 95 19.31 -14.19 5.80
N THR A 96 18.76 -13.17 6.46
CA THR A 96 17.55 -12.48 6.00
C THR A 96 17.75 -11.97 4.58
N THR A 97 16.83 -12.37 3.68
CA THR A 97 16.82 -11.93 2.28
C THR A 97 16.78 -10.42 2.18
N ARG A 98 17.67 -9.86 1.36
CA ARG A 98 17.74 -8.43 1.09
C ARG A 98 16.71 -8.03 0.03
N PHE A 99 16.28 -6.78 0.07
CA PHE A 99 15.46 -6.20 -0.97
C PHE A 99 16.28 -5.99 -2.24
N GLU A 100 15.68 -6.34 -3.38
CA GLU A 100 16.13 -6.03 -4.73
C GLU A 100 14.91 -5.50 -5.51
N PHE A 101 14.78 -4.18 -5.61
CA PHE A 101 13.65 -3.54 -6.26
C PHE A 101 13.92 -3.33 -7.75
N LYS A 102 12.93 -3.70 -8.59
CA LYS A 102 13.06 -3.61 -10.05
C LYS A 102 12.34 -2.41 -10.63
N ASP A 103 11.04 -2.33 -10.33
CA ASP A 103 10.14 -1.32 -10.88
C ASP A 103 9.39 -0.59 -9.77
N THR A 104 9.04 0.65 -10.07
CA THR A 104 8.17 1.49 -9.26
C THR A 104 6.87 1.75 -9.98
N VAL A 105 5.81 1.86 -9.19
CA VAL A 105 4.43 2.04 -9.64
C VAL A 105 3.72 2.98 -8.67
N LEU A 106 2.50 3.39 -9.02
CA LEU A 106 1.65 4.09 -8.05
C LEU A 106 1.17 3.10 -6.99
N THR A 107 1.35 3.46 -5.72
CA THR A 107 0.76 2.76 -4.57
C THR A 107 0.01 3.75 -3.69
N HIS A 108 -1.01 3.25 -2.99
CA HIS A 108 -1.80 3.95 -1.99
C HIS A 108 -1.24 3.75 -0.58
N GLN A 109 -0.74 2.54 -0.28
CA GLN A 109 -0.16 2.11 1.01
C GLN A 109 -1.09 2.09 2.23
N ASP A 110 -2.32 2.59 2.14
CA ASP A 110 -3.32 2.45 3.21
C ASP A 110 -4.72 2.06 2.70
N LEU A 111 -4.81 1.00 1.90
CA LEU A 111 -6.10 0.41 1.46
C LEU A 111 -6.77 -0.41 2.57
N ALA A 112 -6.74 0.08 3.81
CA ALA A 112 -7.48 -0.54 4.89
C ALA A 112 -9.00 -0.29 4.73
N PRO A 113 -9.87 -1.17 5.25
CA PRO A 113 -11.32 -1.01 5.19
C PRO A 113 -11.87 0.34 5.70
N ARG A 114 -11.13 1.04 6.57
CA ARG A 114 -11.48 2.37 7.09
C ARG A 114 -11.40 3.48 6.03
N ASN A 115 -10.59 3.27 4.98
CA ASN A 115 -10.36 4.19 3.88
C ASN A 115 -11.15 3.80 2.62
N LEU A 116 -12.11 2.88 2.77
CA LEU A 116 -12.94 2.40 1.69
C LEU A 116 -14.41 2.65 2.00
N VAL A 117 -15.14 3.12 1.00
CA VAL A 117 -16.59 3.35 1.08
C VAL A 117 -17.27 2.62 -0.07
N VAL A 118 -18.33 1.87 0.22
CA VAL A 118 -19.21 1.28 -0.79
C VAL A 118 -20.48 2.12 -0.88
N ASP A 119 -20.78 2.61 -2.07
CA ASP A 119 -22.01 3.35 -2.33
C ASP A 119 -23.22 2.43 -2.56
N LYS A 120 -24.39 3.03 -2.79
CA LYS A 120 -25.66 2.30 -3.01
C LYS A 120 -25.66 1.44 -4.28
N ASP A 121 -24.77 1.74 -5.22
CA ASP A 121 -24.66 1.06 -6.52
C ASP A 121 -23.54 0.00 -6.49
N MET A 122 -23.10 -0.38 -5.29
CA MET A 122 -22.04 -1.37 -5.03
C MET A 122 -20.67 -0.96 -5.56
N LYS A 123 -20.41 0.32 -5.77
CA LYS A 123 -19.09 0.82 -6.20
C LYS A 123 -18.20 1.13 -5.01
N VAL A 124 -16.97 0.66 -5.05
CA VAL A 124 -15.93 0.97 -4.06
C VAL A 124 -15.25 2.30 -4.38
N TRP A 125 -15.15 3.15 -3.38
CA TRP A 125 -14.44 4.42 -3.39
C TRP A 125 -13.24 4.36 -2.46
N VAL A 126 -12.08 4.78 -2.97
CA VAL A 126 -10.81 4.83 -2.24
C VAL A 126 -10.58 6.24 -1.71
N LEU A 127 -10.39 6.34 -0.40
CA LEU A 127 -10.15 7.58 0.34
C LEU A 127 -8.73 7.59 0.92
N ASP A 128 -8.33 8.75 1.43
CA ASP A 128 -7.08 8.95 2.18
C ASP A 128 -5.79 8.55 1.43
N TRP A 129 -5.45 9.37 0.44
CA TRP A 129 -4.25 9.21 -0.38
C TRP A 129 -2.99 9.78 0.27
N GLY A 130 -3.00 10.06 1.58
CA GLY A 130 -1.91 10.78 2.27
C GLY A 130 -0.57 10.03 2.28
N CYS A 131 -0.58 8.70 2.12
CA CYS A 131 0.63 7.87 2.01
C CYS A 131 0.92 7.44 0.57
N ALA A 132 0.14 7.90 -0.40
CA ALA A 132 0.27 7.47 -1.79
C ALA A 132 1.53 8.03 -2.45
N GLY A 133 2.02 7.33 -3.47
CA GLY A 133 3.17 7.81 -4.26
C GLY A 133 3.79 6.74 -5.15
N VAL A 134 5.01 7.00 -5.60
CA VAL A 134 5.78 6.14 -6.49
C VAL A 134 6.71 5.25 -5.69
N TYR A 135 6.40 3.96 -5.61
CA TYR A 135 7.10 2.98 -4.76
C TYR A 135 7.16 1.59 -5.43
N PRO A 136 7.97 0.64 -4.91
CA PRO A 136 8.00 -0.72 -5.43
C PRO A 136 6.63 -1.41 -5.41
N LYS A 137 6.29 -2.21 -6.44
CA LYS A 137 4.99 -2.92 -6.57
C LYS A 137 4.54 -3.54 -5.25
N GLY A 138 5.42 -4.34 -4.63
CA GLY A 138 5.16 -5.10 -3.41
C GLY A 138 4.80 -4.28 -2.16
N PHE A 139 5.02 -2.95 -2.16
CA PHE A 139 4.64 -2.11 -1.03
C PHE A 139 3.14 -2.10 -0.80
N GLU A 140 2.32 -2.18 -1.85
CA GLU A 140 0.85 -2.22 -1.70
C GLU A 140 0.40 -3.56 -1.10
N GLN A 141 0.89 -4.67 -1.64
CA GLN A 141 0.50 -6.01 -1.17
C GLN A 141 0.91 -6.24 0.28
N ALA A 142 2.14 -5.83 0.64
CA ALA A 142 2.59 -5.90 2.01
C ALA A 142 1.74 -4.99 2.91
N ALA A 143 1.32 -3.82 2.42
CA ALA A 143 0.65 -2.82 3.26
C ALA A 143 -0.75 -3.32 3.57
N LEU A 144 -1.41 -3.91 2.58
CA LEU A 144 -2.69 -4.56 2.75
C LEU A 144 -2.64 -5.64 3.84
N LYS A 145 -1.60 -6.48 3.88
CA LYS A 145 -1.49 -7.54 4.90
C LYS A 145 -1.28 -6.97 6.32
N VAL A 146 -0.63 -5.81 6.47
CA VAL A 146 -0.30 -5.23 7.78
C VAL A 146 -1.34 -4.20 8.28
N GLN A 147 -1.88 -3.37 7.38
CA GLN A 147 -2.73 -2.22 7.71
C GLN A 147 -4.22 -2.52 7.67
N ALA A 148 -4.66 -3.58 6.96
CA ALA A 148 -6.08 -3.88 6.82
C ALA A 148 -6.79 -4.17 8.14
N TRP A 149 -6.07 -4.69 9.14
CA TRP A 149 -6.60 -5.12 10.44
C TRP A 149 -7.85 -6.03 10.34
N ASN A 150 -7.97 -6.69 9.19
CA ASN A 150 -9.03 -7.59 8.81
C ASN A 150 -8.41 -8.60 7.82
N GLU A 151 -8.07 -9.77 8.34
CA GLU A 151 -7.34 -10.81 7.61
C GLU A 151 -8.17 -11.36 6.45
N GLU A 152 -9.46 -11.64 6.66
CA GLU A 152 -10.38 -12.11 5.62
C GLU A 152 -10.40 -11.14 4.44
N TYR A 153 -10.58 -9.84 4.70
CA TYR A 153 -10.57 -8.83 3.64
C TYR A 153 -9.22 -8.79 2.88
N ALA A 154 -8.10 -8.75 3.62
CA ALA A 154 -6.79 -8.66 3.00
C ALA A 154 -6.50 -9.89 2.12
N GLU A 155 -6.80 -11.09 2.61
CA GLU A 155 -6.62 -12.34 1.87
C GLU A 155 -7.49 -12.36 0.62
N MET A 156 -8.77 -12.01 0.74
CA MET A 156 -9.68 -11.96 -0.41
C MET A 156 -9.18 -11.02 -1.51
N VAL A 157 -8.59 -9.87 -1.15
CA VAL A 157 -8.04 -8.96 -2.16
C VAL A 157 -6.73 -9.51 -2.75
N LEU A 158 -5.80 -9.99 -1.91
CA LEU A 158 -4.50 -10.51 -2.37
C LEU A 158 -4.64 -11.70 -3.31
N GLU A 159 -5.56 -12.62 -3.03
CA GLU A 159 -5.86 -13.79 -3.88
C GLU A 159 -6.40 -13.42 -5.27
N ARG A 160 -6.84 -12.18 -5.46
CA ARG A 160 -7.42 -11.69 -6.72
C ARG A 160 -6.45 -10.86 -7.55
N LEU A 161 -5.27 -10.56 -7.02
CA LEU A 161 -4.24 -9.85 -7.77
C LEU A 161 -3.56 -10.81 -8.76
N SER A 162 -3.30 -10.31 -9.96
CA SER A 162 -2.44 -11.00 -10.92
C SER A 162 -1.01 -11.10 -10.38
N ASP A 163 -0.35 -12.24 -10.64
CA ASP A 163 1.08 -12.47 -10.34
C ASP A 163 1.98 -11.32 -10.88
#